data_AF-A0A6S6SJ81-F1
#
_entry.id   AF-A0A6S6SJ81-F1
#
_cell.length_a   1.000
_cell.length_b   1.000
_cell.length_c   1.000
_cell.angle_alpha   90.00
_cell.angle_beta   90.00
_cell.angle_gamma   90.00
#
_symmetry.space_group_name_H-M   'P 1'
#
loop_
_entity.id
_entity.type
_entity.pdbx_description
1 polymer ?
#
loop_
_entity_poly.entity_id
_entity_poly.type
_entity_poly.pdbx_seq_one_letter_code
_entity_poly.pdbx_strand_id
1 'polypeptide(L)'
;MGEKKVLTRENLPTKELQQSIEKNFKGLTLNYNEAYYLDYEVDEDTGIINKKNQVPHYTKEQTIRNMKALKSAYLIANGAAAPIEIITFRKKYHIAASTLSLILGFSKNTISNIENEGVTSLPSGRLIKVCLNDKKILSQYIQTSFFLDSNKKNELVERLSSL
;
A
#
# COMPACT_ATOMS: atom_id res chain seq x y z
N MET A 1 -1.60 -0.44 -22.41
CA MET A 1 -0.59 -0.63 -21.35
C MET A 1 0.26 -1.82 -21.74
N GLY A 2 1.52 -1.62 -22.12
CA GLY A 2 2.43 -2.74 -22.40
C GLY A 2 2.93 -3.32 -21.08
N GLU A 3 2.84 -4.64 -20.90
CA GLU A 3 3.51 -5.34 -19.80
C GLU A 3 5.00 -4.96 -19.81
N LYS A 4 5.52 -4.48 -18.67
CA LYS A 4 6.94 -4.15 -18.52
C LYS A 4 7.72 -5.46 -18.63
N LYS A 5 8.32 -5.73 -19.79
CA LYS A 5 9.09 -6.95 -20.05
C LYS A 5 10.52 -6.75 -19.58
N VAL A 6 10.97 -7.57 -18.64
CA VAL A 6 12.39 -7.69 -18.26
C VAL A 6 13.02 -8.74 -19.18
N LEU A 7 14.29 -8.55 -19.56
CA LEU A 7 15.01 -9.54 -20.34
C LEU A 7 15.65 -10.55 -19.40
N THR A 8 15.49 -11.83 -19.72
CA THR A 8 16.28 -12.92 -19.13
C THR A 8 17.75 -12.82 -19.55
N ARG A 9 18.62 -13.61 -18.93
CA ARG A 9 20.03 -13.73 -19.34
C ARG A 9 20.23 -14.12 -20.82
N GLU A 10 19.24 -14.77 -21.44
CA GLU A 10 19.27 -15.11 -22.87
C GLU A 10 18.69 -14.01 -23.76
N ASN A 11 18.49 -12.79 -23.23
CA ASN A 11 17.84 -11.66 -23.90
C ASN A 11 16.40 -11.94 -24.36
N LEU A 12 15.74 -12.93 -23.75
CA LEU A 12 14.34 -13.23 -24.00
C LEU A 12 13.46 -12.44 -23.03
N PRO A 13 12.37 -11.83 -23.49
CA PRO A 13 11.44 -11.14 -22.60
C PRO A 13 10.74 -12.13 -21.67
N THR A 14 10.73 -11.83 -20.37
CA THR A 14 9.96 -12.54 -19.35
C THR A 14 8.87 -11.66 -18.77
N LYS A 15 7.80 -12.30 -18.27
CA LYS A 15 6.64 -11.61 -17.69
C LYS A 15 6.83 -11.45 -16.19
N GLU A 16 6.38 -10.32 -15.66
CA GLU A 16 6.25 -10.13 -14.21
C GLU A 16 5.14 -11.05 -13.69
N LEU A 17 5.48 -11.89 -12.73
CA LEU A 17 4.56 -12.76 -12.00
C LEU A 17 4.33 -12.20 -10.60
N GLN A 18 3.20 -12.56 -9.98
CA GLN A 18 2.88 -12.20 -8.61
C GLN A 18 2.46 -13.43 -7.81
N GLN A 19 2.77 -13.44 -6.52
CA GLN A 19 2.30 -14.47 -5.58
C GLN A 19 1.95 -13.85 -4.24
N SER A 20 0.94 -14.42 -3.58
CA SER A 20 0.61 -14.07 -2.20
C SER A 20 1.51 -14.85 -1.24
N ILE A 21 2.16 -14.13 -0.35
CA ILE A 21 3.01 -14.67 0.70
C ILE A 21 2.30 -14.51 2.03
N GLU A 22 2.19 -15.62 2.76
CA GLU A 22 1.85 -15.65 4.17
C GLU A 22 3.14 -15.92 4.98
N LYS A 23 3.44 -15.06 5.95
CA LYS A 23 4.63 -15.19 6.79
C LYS A 23 4.29 -14.95 8.25
N ASN A 24 4.62 -15.91 9.11
CA ASN A 24 4.53 -15.74 10.55
C ASN A 24 5.80 -15.07 11.08
N PHE A 25 5.66 -13.92 11.75
CA PHE A 25 6.78 -13.17 12.32
C PHE A 25 6.39 -12.58 13.68
N LYS A 26 7.11 -12.97 14.74
CA LYS A 26 6.87 -12.50 16.13
C LYS A 26 5.40 -12.64 16.58
N GLY A 27 4.74 -13.73 16.20
CA GLY A 27 3.33 -13.98 16.51
C GLY A 27 2.32 -13.23 15.64
N LEU A 28 2.77 -12.49 14.62
CA LEU A 28 1.92 -11.83 13.64
C LEU A 28 1.91 -12.62 12.33
N THR A 29 0.72 -12.80 11.75
CA THR A 29 0.56 -13.32 10.38
C THR A 29 0.61 -12.15 9.41
N LEU A 30 1.63 -12.13 8.55
CA LEU A 30 1.86 -11.10 7.54
C LEU A 30 1.41 -11.63 6.18
N ASN A 31 0.48 -10.91 5.55
CA ASN A 31 -0.02 -11.23 4.21
C ASN A 31 0.34 -10.12 3.25
N TYR A 32 1.10 -10.44 2.20
CA TYR A 32 1.50 -9.47 1.18
C TYR A 32 1.73 -10.15 -0.17
N ASN A 33 1.62 -9.38 -1.26
CA ASN A 33 1.92 -9.87 -2.60
C ASN A 33 3.36 -9.50 -2.97
N GLU A 34 4.13 -10.50 -3.37
CA GLU A 34 5.43 -10.30 -4.00
C GLU A 34 5.28 -10.38 -5.51
N ALA A 35 6.07 -9.60 -6.23
CA ALA A 35 6.28 -9.79 -7.66
C ALA A 35 7.71 -10.26 -7.95
N TYR A 36 7.89 -11.01 -9.04
CA TYR A 36 9.14 -11.63 -9.46
C TYR A 36 9.13 -11.95 -10.95
N TYR A 37 10.28 -12.35 -11.48
CA TYR A 37 10.43 -12.89 -12.83
C TYR A 37 11.03 -14.29 -12.76
N LEU A 38 10.83 -15.13 -13.76
CA LEU A 38 11.52 -16.41 -13.87
C LEU A 38 12.77 -16.26 -14.74
N ASP A 39 13.90 -16.76 -14.24
CA ASP A 39 15.15 -16.92 -14.98
C ASP A 39 15.90 -18.15 -14.45
N TYR A 40 16.95 -18.58 -15.14
CA TYR A 40 17.72 -19.74 -14.75
C TYR A 40 18.43 -19.54 -13.40
N GLU A 41 18.46 -20.62 -12.63
CA GLU A 41 19.24 -20.70 -11.40
C GLU A 41 20.73 -20.51 -11.71
N VAL A 42 21.39 -19.73 -10.84
CA VAL A 42 22.84 -19.53 -10.89
C VAL A 42 23.39 -19.85 -9.53
N ASP A 43 24.40 -20.69 -9.55
CA ASP A 43 25.28 -20.89 -8.40
C ASP A 43 26.13 -19.63 -8.23
N GLU A 44 25.94 -18.93 -7.12
CA GLU A 44 26.64 -17.66 -6.85
C GLU A 44 28.13 -17.86 -6.53
N ASP A 45 28.52 -19.05 -6.06
CA ASP A 45 29.91 -19.37 -5.72
C ASP A 45 30.71 -19.74 -6.97
N THR A 46 30.07 -20.43 -7.93
CA THR A 46 30.75 -20.93 -9.15
C THR A 46 30.43 -20.14 -10.41
N GLY A 47 29.33 -19.35 -10.41
CA GLY A 47 28.81 -18.66 -11.58
C GLY A 47 28.16 -19.58 -12.62
N ILE A 48 28.00 -20.88 -12.34
CA ILE A 48 27.42 -21.85 -13.28
C ILE A 48 25.91 -21.62 -13.39
N ILE A 49 25.42 -21.55 -14.64
CA ILE A 49 23.99 -21.39 -14.94
C ILE A 49 23.35 -22.77 -15.14
N ASN A 50 22.38 -23.11 -14.30
CA ASN A 50 21.59 -24.33 -14.43
C ASN A 50 20.40 -24.10 -15.37
N LYS A 51 20.58 -24.35 -16.67
CA LYS A 51 19.52 -24.19 -17.69
C LYS A 51 18.33 -25.14 -17.54
N LYS A 52 18.41 -26.13 -16.65
CA LYS A 52 17.30 -27.07 -16.40
C LYS A 52 16.35 -26.59 -15.32
N ASN A 53 16.73 -25.56 -14.55
CA ASN A 53 15.97 -25.07 -13.42
C ASN A 53 15.73 -23.57 -13.53
N GLN A 54 14.45 -23.16 -13.53
CA GLN A 54 14.05 -21.76 -13.48
C GLN A 54 13.58 -21.42 -12.08
N VAL A 55 14.07 -20.32 -11.53
CA VAL A 55 13.77 -19.87 -10.16
C VAL A 55 13.29 -18.42 -10.16
N PRO A 56 12.61 -17.98 -9.09
CA PRO A 56 12.25 -16.57 -8.92
C PRO A 56 13.49 -15.67 -8.85
N HIS A 57 13.50 -14.64 -9.68
CA HIS A 57 14.49 -13.57 -9.71
C HIS A 57 13.82 -12.22 -9.49
N TYR A 58 14.52 -11.32 -8.82
CA TYR A 58 14.01 -10.01 -8.45
C TYR A 58 14.95 -8.91 -8.95
N THR A 59 14.44 -8.00 -9.79
CA THR A 59 15.19 -6.78 -10.10
C THR A 59 15.28 -5.89 -8.86
N LYS A 60 16.19 -4.91 -8.87
CA LYS A 60 16.31 -3.95 -7.77
C LYS A 60 14.98 -3.26 -7.44
N GLU A 61 14.25 -2.82 -8.46
CA GLU A 61 12.94 -2.19 -8.31
C GLU A 61 11.92 -3.18 -7.74
N GLN A 62 11.99 -4.45 -8.13
CA GLN A 62 11.11 -5.48 -7.63
C GLN A 62 11.37 -5.81 -6.16
N THR A 63 12.63 -5.92 -5.76
CA THR A 63 13.01 -6.09 -4.35
C THR A 63 12.52 -4.91 -3.51
N ILE A 64 12.64 -3.67 -4.00
CA ILE A 64 12.10 -2.49 -3.32
C ILE A 64 10.57 -2.58 -3.17
N ARG A 65 9.85 -2.99 -4.21
CA ARG A 65 8.39 -3.18 -4.15
C ARG A 65 8.00 -4.25 -3.13
N ASN A 66 8.67 -5.40 -3.14
CA ASN A 66 8.40 -6.50 -2.21
C ASN A 66 8.71 -6.09 -0.76
N MET A 67 9.80 -5.36 -0.51
CA MET A 67 10.13 -4.83 0.81
C MET A 67 9.09 -3.82 1.31
N LYS A 68 8.58 -2.93 0.43
CA LYS A 68 7.48 -2.01 0.79
C LYS A 68 6.21 -2.79 1.16
N ALA A 69 5.85 -3.81 0.39
CA ALA A 69 4.68 -4.64 0.65
C ALA A 69 4.79 -5.38 2.00
N LEU A 70 5.94 -6.00 2.27
CA LEU A 70 6.25 -6.66 3.54
C LEU A 70 6.18 -5.67 4.72
N LYS A 71 6.82 -4.50 4.58
CA LYS A 71 6.78 -3.45 5.61
C LYS A 71 5.34 -3.00 5.87
N SER A 72 4.55 -2.77 4.83
CA SER A 72 3.15 -2.39 4.96
C SER A 72 2.34 -3.48 5.68
N ALA A 73 2.52 -4.75 5.32
CA ALA A 73 1.84 -5.86 5.99
C ALA A 73 2.20 -5.95 7.48
N TYR A 74 3.47 -5.74 7.83
CA TYR A 74 3.89 -5.65 9.23
C TYR A 74 3.18 -4.52 9.98
N LEU A 75 3.07 -3.32 9.39
CA LEU A 75 2.40 -2.19 10.02
C LEU A 75 0.90 -2.43 10.19
N ILE A 76 0.25 -3.05 9.19
CA ILE A 76 -1.17 -3.41 9.23
C ILE A 76 -1.44 -4.45 10.31
N ALA A 77 -0.62 -5.50 10.40
CA ALA A 77 -0.71 -6.49 11.46
C ALA A 77 -0.56 -5.88 12.87
N ASN A 78 0.13 -4.73 12.96
CA ASN A 78 0.25 -3.94 14.19
C ASN A 78 -0.86 -2.88 14.38
N GLY A 79 -1.95 -2.96 13.62
CA GLY A 79 -3.13 -2.11 13.77
C GLY A 79 -3.16 -0.84 12.92
N ALA A 80 -2.26 -0.68 11.95
CA ALA A 80 -2.41 0.38 10.94
C ALA A 80 -3.58 0.09 9.98
N ALA A 81 -4.18 1.13 9.41
CA ALA A 81 -5.16 0.99 8.35
C ALA A 81 -4.53 0.39 7.09
N ALA A 82 -5.16 -0.64 6.54
CA ALA A 82 -4.77 -1.19 5.26
C ALA A 82 -5.19 -0.25 4.11
N PRO A 83 -4.42 -0.18 3.00
CA PRO A 83 -4.76 0.62 1.83
C PRO A 83 -6.20 0.44 1.35
N ILE A 84 -6.69 -0.82 1.33
CA ILE A 84 -8.04 -1.13 0.89
C ILE A 84 -9.13 -0.55 1.80
N GLU A 85 -8.87 -0.42 3.10
CA GLU A 85 -9.80 0.18 4.05
C GLU A 85 -9.97 1.67 3.79
N ILE A 86 -8.84 2.35 3.52
CA ILE A 86 -8.82 3.77 3.17
C ILE A 86 -9.57 4.00 1.85
N ILE A 87 -9.28 3.21 0.82
CA ILE A 87 -9.95 3.28 -0.49
C ILE A 87 -11.45 3.06 -0.34
N THR A 88 -11.86 2.03 0.42
CA THR A 88 -13.26 1.67 0.60
C THR A 88 -14.02 2.76 1.32
N PHE A 89 -13.49 3.26 2.44
CA PHE A 89 -14.08 4.36 3.18
C PHE A 89 -14.23 5.60 2.30
N ARG A 90 -13.16 5.95 1.59
CA ARG A 90 -13.11 7.13 0.77
C ARG A 90 -14.10 7.08 -0.39
N LYS A 91 -14.22 5.92 -1.05
CA LYS A 91 -15.21 5.68 -2.12
C LYS A 91 -16.63 5.73 -1.57
N LYS A 92 -16.90 5.09 -0.42
CA LYS A 92 -18.21 5.09 0.24
C LYS A 92 -18.72 6.50 0.50
N TYR A 93 -17.84 7.39 0.96
CA TYR A 93 -18.21 8.77 1.33
C TYR A 93 -17.87 9.82 0.26
N HIS A 94 -17.49 9.37 -0.95
CA HIS A 94 -17.14 10.22 -2.08
C HIS A 94 -16.07 11.29 -1.76
N ILE A 95 -15.10 10.96 -0.91
CA ILE A 95 -14.02 11.86 -0.51
C ILE A 95 -12.86 11.70 -1.52
N ALA A 96 -12.21 12.80 -1.93
CA ALA A 96 -10.99 12.67 -2.74
C ALA A 96 -9.78 12.34 -1.84
N ALA A 97 -8.77 11.62 -2.35
CA ALA A 97 -7.59 11.25 -1.54
C ALA A 97 -6.83 12.49 -1.04
N SER A 98 -6.78 13.54 -1.86
CA SER A 98 -6.26 14.85 -1.48
C SER A 98 -7.05 15.49 -0.36
N THR A 99 -8.39 15.46 -0.44
CA THR A 99 -9.27 16.00 0.61
C THR A 99 -9.09 15.24 1.91
N LEU A 100 -9.06 13.90 1.87
CA LEU A 100 -8.82 13.08 3.08
C LEU A 100 -7.42 13.34 3.67
N SER A 101 -6.40 13.53 2.83
CA SER A 101 -5.06 13.90 3.30
C SER A 101 -5.08 15.22 4.07
N LEU A 102 -5.73 16.24 3.51
CA LEU A 102 -5.86 17.55 4.17
C LEU A 102 -6.64 17.44 5.48
N ILE A 103 -7.77 16.73 5.48
CA ILE A 103 -8.58 16.49 6.68
C ILE A 103 -7.74 15.83 7.78
N LEU A 104 -6.79 14.94 7.45
CA LEU A 104 -5.98 14.25 8.44
C LEU A 104 -4.67 14.99 8.77
N GLY A 105 -4.49 16.22 8.27
CA GLY A 105 -3.29 17.02 8.51
C GLY A 105 -2.04 16.56 7.76
N PHE A 106 -2.21 15.77 6.70
CA PHE A 106 -1.11 15.31 5.85
C PHE A 106 -0.91 16.18 4.61
N SER A 107 0.24 16.01 3.94
CA SER A 107 0.43 16.59 2.61
C SER A 107 -0.54 15.98 1.60
N LYS A 108 -0.93 16.75 0.58
CA LYS A 108 -1.96 16.42 -0.42
C LYS A 108 -1.88 15.00 -1.00
N ASN A 109 -0.68 14.45 -1.15
CA ASN A 109 -0.46 13.17 -1.81
C ASN A 109 -0.32 11.98 -0.84
N THR A 110 -0.31 12.22 0.47
CA THR A 110 0.02 11.19 1.47
C THR A 110 -0.96 10.02 1.42
N ILE A 111 -2.26 10.28 1.39
CA ILE A 111 -3.25 9.19 1.30
C ILE A 111 -3.11 8.45 -0.03
N SER A 112 -2.94 9.15 -1.14
CA SER A 112 -2.71 8.51 -2.44
C SER A 112 -1.46 7.62 -2.42
N ASN A 113 -0.38 8.07 -1.78
CA ASN A 113 0.84 7.28 -1.65
C ASN A 113 0.60 6.04 -0.79
N ILE A 114 -0.16 6.15 0.30
CA ILE A 114 -0.50 4.98 1.13
C ILE A 114 -1.36 3.99 0.36
N GLU A 115 -2.33 4.48 -0.43
CA GLU A 115 -3.21 3.64 -1.25
C GLU A 115 -2.43 2.84 -2.31
N ASN A 116 -1.34 3.39 -2.86
CA ASN A 116 -0.58 2.77 -3.95
C ASN A 116 0.72 2.07 -3.50
N GLU A 117 1.40 2.60 -2.48
CA GLU A 117 2.72 2.14 -2.04
C GLU A 117 2.72 1.48 -0.65
N GLY A 118 1.59 1.55 0.06
CA GLY A 118 1.43 0.97 1.39
C GLY A 118 1.74 1.95 2.54
N VAL A 119 1.54 1.47 3.76
CA VAL A 119 1.67 2.29 4.97
C VAL A 119 3.15 2.61 5.24
N THR A 120 3.46 3.88 5.50
CA THR A 120 4.85 4.34 5.66
C THR A 120 5.30 4.40 7.12
N SER A 121 4.38 4.65 8.05
CA SER A 121 4.63 4.74 9.50
C SER A 121 3.46 4.17 10.32
N LEU A 122 3.78 3.57 11.48
CA LEU A 122 2.78 3.01 12.39
C LEU A 122 1.87 4.08 13.01
N PRO A 123 2.38 5.23 13.53
CA PRO A 123 1.53 6.23 14.14
C PRO A 123 0.51 6.82 13.16
N SER A 124 0.94 7.17 11.94
CA SER A 124 0.04 7.69 10.90
C SER A 124 -1.00 6.64 10.50
N GLY A 125 -0.57 5.39 10.30
CA GLY A 125 -1.48 4.30 9.97
C GLY A 125 -2.54 4.03 11.04
N ARG A 126 -2.18 4.12 12.32
CA ARG A 126 -3.12 3.97 13.45
C ARG A 126 -4.05 5.16 13.59
N LEU A 127 -3.55 6.39 13.41
CA LEU A 127 -4.39 7.58 13.41
C LEU A 127 -5.46 7.49 12.33
N ILE A 128 -5.06 7.12 11.10
CA ILE A 128 -6.00 6.89 10.00
C ILE A 128 -7.04 5.85 10.42
N LYS A 129 -6.61 4.68 10.93
CA LYS A 129 -7.51 3.61 11.37
C LYS A 129 -8.55 4.09 12.38
N VAL A 130 -8.14 4.88 13.37
CA VAL A 130 -9.05 5.47 14.35
C VAL A 130 -10.05 6.39 13.67
N CYS A 131 -9.62 7.28 12.79
CA CYS A 131 -10.52 8.19 12.06
C CYS A 131 -11.49 7.47 11.12
N LEU A 132 -11.09 6.35 10.51
CA LEU A 132 -11.98 5.55 9.67
C LEU A 132 -13.04 4.81 10.50
N ASN A 133 -12.68 4.36 11.70
CA ASN A 133 -13.56 3.59 12.59
C ASN A 133 -14.50 4.49 13.41
N ASP A 134 -13.99 5.64 13.87
CA ASP A 134 -14.76 6.60 14.66
C ASP A 134 -14.99 7.89 13.87
N LYS A 135 -16.14 7.92 13.19
CA LYS A 135 -16.59 9.07 12.41
C LYS A 135 -16.80 10.31 13.26
N LYS A 136 -17.07 10.19 14.57
CA LYS A 136 -17.29 11.36 15.44
C LYS A 136 -15.99 12.15 15.59
N ILE A 137 -14.87 11.46 15.79
CA ILE A 137 -13.54 12.08 15.85
C ILE A 137 -13.26 12.82 14.54
N LEU A 138 -13.52 12.17 13.39
CA LEU A 138 -13.29 12.77 12.08
C LEU A 138 -14.18 14.00 11.84
N SER A 139 -15.48 13.91 12.15
CA SER A 139 -16.42 15.03 12.02
C SER A 139 -16.04 16.20 12.92
N GLN A 140 -15.66 15.94 14.17
CA GLN A 140 -15.19 16.97 15.10
C GLN A 140 -13.91 17.64 14.60
N TYR A 141 -12.97 16.85 14.07
CA TYR A 141 -11.75 17.39 13.48
C TYR A 141 -12.05 18.28 12.26
N ILE A 142 -12.95 17.85 11.37
CA ILE A 142 -13.37 18.65 10.20
C ILE A 142 -13.99 19.98 10.65
N GLN A 143 -14.89 19.95 11.64
CA GLN A 143 -15.54 21.17 12.13
C GLN A 143 -14.54 22.18 12.72
N THR A 144 -13.56 21.68 13.47
CA THR A 144 -12.52 22.51 14.13
C THR A 144 -11.38 22.93 13.20
N SER A 145 -11.25 22.33 12.01
CA SER A 145 -10.17 22.65 11.07
C SER A 145 -10.23 24.07 10.51
N PHE A 146 -9.11 24.79 10.40
CA PHE A 146 -9.11 26.17 9.87
C PHE A 146 -8.87 26.26 8.36
N PHE A 147 -8.46 25.16 7.72
CA PHE A 147 -8.02 25.11 6.32
C PHE A 147 -9.14 24.74 5.32
N LEU A 148 -10.35 24.44 5.80
CA LEU A 148 -11.53 24.19 4.98
C LEU A 148 -12.52 25.35 5.12
N ASP A 149 -13.12 25.76 4.01
CA ASP A 149 -14.24 26.70 4.04
C ASP A 149 -15.49 26.07 4.67
N SER A 150 -16.37 26.90 5.24
CA SER A 150 -17.56 26.44 5.97
C SER A 150 -18.51 25.58 5.13
N ASN A 151 -18.60 25.85 3.82
CA ASN A 151 -19.48 25.09 2.93
C ASN A 151 -18.95 23.65 2.75
N LYS A 152 -17.66 23.49 2.45
CA LYS A 152 -17.01 22.18 2.35
C LYS A 152 -17.04 21.41 3.66
N LYS A 153 -16.89 22.09 4.82
CA LYS A 153 -17.01 21.43 6.12
C LYS A 153 -18.39 20.80 6.30
N ASN A 154 -19.44 21.57 6.04
CA ASN A 154 -20.82 21.10 6.20
C ASN A 154 -21.11 19.93 5.26
N GLU A 155 -20.72 20.04 3.99
CA GLU A 155 -20.86 18.99 2.99
C GLU A 155 -20.16 17.68 3.42
N LEU A 156 -18.94 17.77 3.93
CA LEU A 156 -18.18 16.60 4.37
C LEU A 156 -18.78 15.96 5.64
N VAL A 157 -19.20 16.77 6.60
CA VAL A 157 -19.86 16.28 7.82
C VAL A 157 -21.18 15.60 7.48
N GLU A 158 -21.96 16.15 6.56
CA GLU A 158 -23.22 15.55 6.09
C GLU A 158 -22.95 14.19 5.44
N ARG A 159 -21.97 14.10 4.55
CA ARG A 159 -21.55 12.83 3.93
C ARG A 159 -21.09 11.79 4.95
N LEU A 160 -20.40 12.19 6.02
CA LEU A 160 -19.97 11.27 7.08
C LEU A 160 -21.13 10.83 8.00
N SER A 161 -22.19 11.64 8.06
CA SER A 161 -23.37 11.41 8.89
C SER A 161 -24.45 10.61 8.18
N SER A 162 -24.45 10.57 6.84
CA SER A 162 -25.35 9.71 6.08
C SER A 162 -25.04 8.22 6.33
N LEU A 163 -26.10 7.48 6.67
CA LEU A 163 -26.09 6.04 6.99
C LEU A 163 -25.97 5.19 5.72
#